data_AF-A0ABD7AJY4-F1
#
_entry.id   AF-A0ABD7AJY4-F1
#
_cell.length_a   1.000
_cell.length_b   1.000
_cell.length_c   1.000
_cell.angle_alpha   90.00
_cell.angle_beta   90.00
_cell.angle_gamma   90.00
#
_symmetry.space_group_name_H-M   'P 1'
#
loop_
_entity.id
_entity.type
_entity.pdbx_description
1 polymer ?
#
loop_
_entity_poly.entity_id
_entity_poly.type
_entity_poly.pdbx_seq_one_letter_code
_entity_poly.pdbx_strand_id
1 'polypeptide(L)' 'MKETKQHQVGVKLNDAQVQLLENLIKEGKAKTKASALQYLINQYSILNSK' A
#
# COMPACT_ATOMS: atom_id res chain seq x y z
N MET A 1 -8.94 19.39 -2.56
CA MET A 1 -10.00 18.47 -2.09
C MET A 1 -9.40 17.09 -1.97
N LYS A 2 -9.69 16.31 -0.93
CA LYS A 2 -9.20 14.91 -0.85
C LYS A 2 -9.81 14.12 -2.01
N GLU A 3 -8.97 13.48 -2.81
CA GLU A 3 -9.44 12.55 -3.84
C GLU A 3 -10.31 11.46 -3.21
N THR A 4 -11.44 11.17 -3.86
CA THR A 4 -12.36 10.13 -3.40
C THR A 4 -11.92 8.80 -3.98
N LYS A 5 -11.44 7.89 -3.11
CA LYS A 5 -11.05 6.52 -3.50
C LYS A 5 -12.31 5.65 -3.58
N GLN A 6 -12.91 5.54 -4.76
CA GLN A 6 -14.19 4.83 -4.95
C GLN A 6 -14.04 3.35 -5.32
N HIS A 7 -12.88 2.95 -5.85
CA HIS A 7 -12.66 1.58 -6.31
C HIS A 7 -12.02 0.73 -5.21
N GLN A 8 -12.72 -0.33 -4.78
CA GLN A 8 -12.20 -1.33 -3.87
C GLN A 8 -11.60 -2.51 -4.66
N VAL A 9 -10.43 -2.98 -4.21
CA VAL A 9 -9.75 -4.15 -4.79
C VAL A 9 -9.42 -5.12 -3.66
N GLY A 10 -9.77 -6.40 -3.86
CA GLY A 10 -9.35 -7.50 -2.99
C GLY A 10 -8.17 -8.26 -3.60
N VAL A 11 -7.20 -8.65 -2.78
CA VAL A 11 -6.01 -9.38 -3.23
C VAL A 11 -5.70 -10.55 -2.29
N LYS A 12 -5.18 -11.65 -2.84
CA LYS A 12 -4.61 -12.76 -2.07
C LYS A 12 -3.11 -12.53 -1.94
N LEU A 13 -2.59 -12.62 -0.72
CA LEU A 13 -1.19 -12.40 -0.40
C LEU A 13 -0.60 -13.64 0.27
N ASN A 14 0.69 -13.86 0.08
CA ASN A 14 1.45 -14.85 0.85
C ASN A 14 1.98 -14.24 2.16
N ASP A 15 2.51 -15.07 3.06
CA ASP A 15 3.02 -14.63 4.37
C ASP A 15 4.12 -13.57 4.27
N ALA A 16 5.03 -13.70 3.30
CA ALA A 16 6.11 -12.74 3.10
C ALA A 16 5.57 -11.34 2.73
N GLN A 17 4.57 -11.29 1.85
CA GLN A 17 3.90 -10.04 1.47
C GLN A 17 3.14 -9.44 2.66
N VAL A 18 2.44 -10.27 3.45
CA VAL A 18 1.75 -9.79 4.66
C VAL A 18 2.75 -9.20 5.66
N GLN A 19 3.88 -9.88 5.89
CA GLN A 19 4.92 -9.40 6.80
C GLN A 19 5.52 -8.08 6.35
N LEU A 20 5.74 -7.91 5.03
CA LEU A 20 6.21 -6.64 4.46
C LEU A 20 5.23 -5.50 4.75
N LEU A 21 3.92 -5.74 4.58
CA LEU A 21 2.90 -4.73 4.86
C LEU A 21 2.85 -4.38 6.37
N GLU A 22 2.99 -5.38 7.25
CA GLU A 22 3.05 -5.15 8.69
C GLU A 22 4.25 -4.31 9.10
N ASN A 23 5.42 -4.53 8.46
CA ASN A 23 6.60 -3.72 8.70
C ASN A 23 6.38 -2.26 8.29
N LEU A 24 5.76 -2.00 7.13
CA LEU A 24 5.42 -0.63 6.71
C LEU A 24 4.50 0.08 7.71
N ILE A 25 3.59 -0.66 8.35
CA ILE A 25 2.72 -0.12 9.39
C ILE A 25 3.52 0.19 10.66
N LYS A 26 4.40 -0.72 11.10
CA LYS A 26 5.28 -0.52 12.25
C LYS A 26 6.22 0.67 12.07
N GLU A 27 6.71 0.89 10.86
CA GLU A 27 7.54 2.06 10.50
C GLU A 27 6.73 3.38 10.42
N GLY A 28 5.41 3.34 10.59
CA GLY A 28 4.54 4.52 10.52
C GLY A 28 4.28 5.04 9.11
N LYS A 29 4.68 4.30 8.07
CA LYS A 29 4.46 4.67 6.64
C LYS A 29 2.99 4.51 6.22
N ALA A 30 2.25 3.66 6.92
CA ALA A 30 0.84 3.37 6.66
C ALA A 30 0.08 2.99 7.95
N LYS A 31 -1.26 3.06 7.93
CA LYS A 31 -2.10 2.75 9.11
C LYS A 31 -2.76 1.37 9.07
N THR A 32 -2.96 0.85 7.86
CA THR A 32 -3.59 -0.44 7.58
C THR A 32 -2.89 -1.12 6.42
N LYS A 33 -3.03 -2.44 6.29
CA LYS A 33 -2.45 -3.22 5.18
C LYS A 33 -2.89 -2.68 3.81
N ALA A 34 -4.16 -2.27 3.68
CA ALA A 34 -4.67 -1.63 2.46
C ALA A 34 -3.98 -0.30 2.16
N SER A 35 -3.78 0.55 3.18
CA SER A 35 -3.04 1.81 2.99
C SER A 35 -1.54 1.58 2.73
N ALA A 36 -0.96 0.49 3.23
CA ALA A 36 0.42 0.09 2.95
C ALA A 36 0.59 -0.40 1.50
N LEU A 37 -0.36 -1.19 0.98
CA LEU A 37 -0.41 -1.54 -0.44
C LEU A 37 -0.51 -0.29 -1.31
N GLN A 38 -1.38 0.65 -0.95
CA GLN A 38 -1.51 1.90 -1.70
C GLN A 38 -0.24 2.75 -1.64
N TYR A 39 0.45 2.76 -0.48
CA TYR A 39 1.75 3.41 -0.36
C TYR A 39 2.77 2.82 -1.35
N LEU A 40 2.85 1.50 -1.46
CA LEU A 40 3.74 0.83 -2.41
C LEU A 40 3.39 1.12 -3.87
N ILE A 41 2.10 1.10 -4.24
CA ILE A 41 1.65 1.44 -5.59
C ILE A 41 2.05 2.89 -5.93
N ASN A 42 1.82 3.82 -5.01
CA ASN A 42 2.19 5.22 -5.20
C ASN A 42 3.71 5.38 -5.34
N GLN A 43 4.50 4.71 -4.50
CA GLN A 43 5.96 4.73 -4.62
C GLN A 43 6.43 4.20 -5.97
N TYR A 44 5.89 3.06 -6.41
CA TYR A 44 6.25 2.48 -7.70
C TYR A 44 5.88 3.41 -8.86
N SER A 45 4.70 4.04 -8.82
CA SER A 45 4.27 5.01 -9.83
C SER A 45 5.21 6.21 -9.91
N ILE A 46 5.65 6.75 -8.76
CA ILE A 46 6.58 7.90 -8.74
C ILE A 46 7.95 7.49 -9.28
N LEU A 47 8.45 6.31 -8.89
CA LEU A 47 9.78 5.82 -9.26
C LEU A 47 9.86 5.38 -10.74
N ASN A 48 8.77 4.86 -11.31
CA ASN A 48 8.70 4.42 -12.71
C ASN A 48 8.07 5.44 -13.66
N SER A 49 7.68 6.64 -13.21
CA SER A 49 7.23 7.73 -14.08
C SER A 49 8.38 8.42 -14.83
N LYS A 50 9.45 7.71 -15.17
CA LYS A 50 10.55 8.19 -16.03
C LYS A 50 10.57 7.46 -17.37
#